data_AF-A0A3E2HLA6-F1
#
_entry.id   AF-A0A3E2HLA6-F1
#
_cell.length_a   1.000
_cell.length_b   1.000
_cell.length_c   1.000
_cell.angle_alpha   90.00
_cell.angle_beta   90.00
_cell.angle_gamma   90.00
#
_symmetry.space_group_name_H-M   'P 1'
#
loop_
_entity.id
_entity.type
_entity.pdbx_description
1 polymer ?
#
loop_
_entity_poly.entity_id
_entity_poly.type
_entity_poly.pdbx_seq_one_letter_code
_entity_poly.pdbx_strand_id
1 'polypeptide(L)'
;MNEETNGLTASSEIPDQHVFEGVRFDTSDDEDWEVVERENTISGHDHTASHLTLAFTWHYKFALQSAARSSESENNDCKMATQNNYAILIHEQHQCRLFSLPVELRLRIYEQVLSIESPSVQLKWYPANHRKNLRPSVLLILETCRRIYIEAEPIFYSINHFQYPVVTPRLATSFCKAINPNRRDAIRSLTIVASSGSKALCTIQELTLLSKLQKLRIERQQSIRYIEIESWVVLAKQMKMELENLSELRELEIVTPETITPTRVEEDRMRRLGQIDALLQEVTSKPSLASA
;
A
#
# COMPACT_ATOMS: atom_id res chain seq x y z
N MET A 1 -5.98 22.49 66.15
CA MET A 1 -6.00 23.95 65.98
C MET A 1 -5.12 24.31 64.81
N ASN A 2 -5.70 24.38 63.61
CA ASN A 2 -5.81 25.60 62.83
C ASN A 2 -6.36 25.22 61.46
N GLU A 3 -7.59 25.66 61.28
CA GLU A 3 -8.33 25.71 60.04
C GLU A 3 -7.64 26.69 59.09
N GLU A 4 -7.57 26.37 57.81
CA GLU A 4 -7.54 27.41 56.78
C GLU A 4 -8.25 26.90 55.52
N THR A 5 -9.47 27.41 55.39
CA THR A 5 -10.39 27.28 54.27
C THR A 5 -10.00 28.25 53.17
N ASN A 6 -9.68 27.75 51.97
CA ASN A 6 -9.61 28.58 50.77
C ASN A 6 -10.72 28.17 49.80
N GLY A 7 -11.72 29.05 49.70
CA GLY A 7 -12.76 29.01 48.69
C GLY A 7 -12.23 29.49 47.35
N LEU A 8 -12.44 28.68 46.31
CA LEU A 8 -12.25 29.05 44.92
C LEU A 8 -13.62 29.10 44.25
N THR A 9 -14.03 30.31 43.91
CA THR A 9 -15.21 30.67 43.14
C THR A 9 -15.09 30.18 41.70
N ALA A 10 -16.06 29.38 41.27
CA ALA A 10 -16.23 28.97 39.89
C ALA A 10 -16.83 30.12 39.06
N SER A 11 -16.05 30.67 38.14
CA SER A 11 -16.54 31.52 37.06
C SER A 11 -16.76 30.66 35.82
N SER A 12 -18.04 30.45 35.50
CA SER A 12 -18.51 29.78 34.28
C SER A 12 -18.46 30.77 33.12
N GLU A 13 -17.36 30.79 32.38
CA GLU A 13 -17.30 31.43 31.06
C GLU A 13 -17.86 30.48 30.00
N ILE A 14 -18.90 30.95 29.31
CA ILE A 14 -19.53 30.29 28.17
C ILE A 14 -18.61 30.51 26.96
N PRO A 15 -18.10 29.46 26.28
CA PRO A 15 -17.32 29.67 25.08
C PRO A 15 -18.22 30.03 23.91
N ASP A 16 -17.85 31.12 23.25
CA ASP A 16 -18.47 31.64 22.03
C ASP A 16 -18.60 30.57 20.94
N GLN A 17 -19.80 30.52 20.35
CA GLN A 17 -20.10 29.73 19.17
C GLN A 17 -19.33 30.31 17.98
N HIS A 18 -18.21 29.66 17.64
CA HIS A 18 -17.53 29.89 16.38
C HIS A 18 -18.46 29.48 15.22
N VAL A 19 -18.88 30.48 14.46
CA VAL A 19 -19.50 30.34 13.14
C VAL A 19 -18.49 29.61 12.24
N PHE A 20 -18.86 28.41 11.79
CA PHE A 20 -18.10 27.63 10.80
C PHE A 20 -18.22 28.33 9.44
N GLU A 21 -17.28 29.21 9.13
CA GLU A 21 -17.07 29.69 7.77
C GLU A 21 -16.59 28.53 6.89
N GLY A 22 -17.26 28.34 5.76
CA GLY A 22 -17.04 27.24 4.83
C GLY A 22 -15.59 27.20 4.33
N VAL A 23 -14.90 26.13 4.71
CA VAL A 23 -13.60 25.76 4.17
C VAL A 23 -13.73 25.55 2.66
N ARG A 24 -13.14 26.47 1.88
CA ARG A 24 -12.90 26.24 0.46
C ARG A 24 -11.85 25.15 0.35
N PHE A 25 -12.26 23.96 -0.08
CA PHE A 25 -11.35 22.85 -0.34
C PHE A 25 -10.67 23.06 -1.69
N ASP A 26 -9.37 23.23 -1.63
CA ASP A 26 -8.48 23.32 -2.78
C ASP A 26 -8.45 21.95 -3.49
N THR A 27 -8.74 21.95 -4.79
CA THR A 27 -8.78 20.76 -5.66
C THR A 27 -7.42 20.62 -6.32
N SER A 28 -6.54 19.75 -5.81
CA SER A 28 -5.25 19.51 -6.44
C SER A 28 -4.84 18.04 -6.29
N ASP A 29 -4.59 17.49 -7.48
CA ASP A 29 -3.75 16.35 -7.87
C ASP A 29 -4.29 14.92 -7.60
N ASP A 30 -4.96 14.39 -8.63
CA ASP A 30 -5.29 12.99 -8.79
C ASP A 30 -3.99 12.17 -9.02
N GLU A 31 -3.61 11.39 -8.01
CA GLU A 31 -2.41 10.54 -8.02
C GLU A 31 -2.78 9.06 -8.13
N ASP A 32 -2.35 8.39 -9.20
CA ASP A 32 -2.63 6.98 -9.45
C ASP A 32 -1.36 6.13 -9.43
N TRP A 33 -1.49 4.93 -8.86
CA TRP A 33 -0.43 3.93 -8.81
C TRP A 33 -0.52 3.05 -10.07
N GLU A 34 0.62 2.64 -10.63
CA GLU A 34 0.66 1.67 -11.72
C GLU A 34 1.25 0.34 -11.22
N VAL A 35 0.66 -0.77 -11.68
CA VAL A 35 1.30 -2.08 -11.57
C VAL A 35 2.28 -2.24 -12.70
N VAL A 36 3.55 -2.39 -12.34
CA VAL A 36 4.57 -2.85 -13.27
C VAL A 36 4.81 -4.33 -13.01
N GLU A 37 4.43 -5.15 -13.98
CA GLU A 37 4.84 -6.55 -14.00
C GLU A 37 6.36 -6.60 -14.09
N ARG A 38 6.96 -7.44 -13.25
CA ARG A 38 8.38 -7.72 -13.38
C ARG A 38 8.56 -8.52 -14.66
N GLU A 39 8.98 -7.85 -15.73
CA GLU A 39 9.55 -8.56 -16.86
C GLU A 39 10.71 -9.40 -16.31
N ASN A 40 10.64 -10.72 -16.49
CA ASN A 40 11.75 -11.64 -16.25
C ASN A 40 12.86 -11.31 -17.25
N THR A 41 13.47 -10.14 -17.08
CA THR A 41 14.67 -9.74 -17.77
C THR A 41 15.77 -10.59 -17.14
N ILE A 42 16.05 -11.70 -17.81
CA ILE A 42 17.32 -12.41 -17.69
C ILE A 42 18.36 -11.35 -18.02
N SER A 43 18.90 -10.73 -16.97
CA SER A 43 19.87 -9.65 -17.04
C SER A 43 21.14 -10.19 -17.65
N GLY A 44 21.27 -10.04 -18.97
CA GLY A 44 22.58 -9.83 -19.58
C GLY A 44 23.11 -8.50 -19.06
N HIS A 45 24.32 -8.50 -18.52
CA HIS A 45 25.06 -7.30 -18.18
C HIS A 45 25.02 -6.30 -19.35
N ASP A 46 24.45 -5.11 -19.13
CA ASP A 46 25.23 -3.87 -19.27
C ASP A 46 24.50 -2.59 -18.84
N HIS A 47 25.33 -1.70 -18.29
CA HIS A 47 25.25 -0.24 -18.11
C HIS A 47 24.19 0.46 -17.24
N THR A 48 24.76 1.14 -16.23
CA THR A 48 24.40 2.42 -15.62
C THR A 48 23.52 3.33 -16.49
N ALA A 49 22.22 3.37 -16.23
CA ALA A 49 21.36 4.48 -16.61
C ALA A 49 20.81 5.15 -15.35
N SER A 50 21.42 6.28 -14.98
CA SER A 50 20.96 7.13 -13.88
C SER A 50 19.66 7.82 -14.28
N HIS A 51 18.52 7.27 -13.87
CA HIS A 51 17.23 7.97 -13.96
C HIS A 51 17.14 9.04 -12.88
N LEU A 52 17.06 10.31 -13.31
CA LEU A 52 16.75 11.46 -12.46
C LEU A 52 15.25 11.50 -12.20
N THR A 53 14.82 11.70 -10.95
CA THR A 53 13.43 12.12 -10.66
C THR A 53 13.36 12.92 -9.35
N LEU A 54 12.62 14.02 -9.41
CA LEU A 54 12.38 15.05 -8.38
C LEU A 54 11.39 14.57 -7.31
N ALA A 55 11.45 15.18 -6.12
CA ALA A 55 10.64 14.83 -4.95
C ALA A 55 9.66 15.95 -4.58
N PHE A 56 8.42 15.58 -4.19
CA PHE A 56 7.43 16.48 -3.59
C PHE A 56 6.65 15.80 -2.45
N THR A 57 6.08 16.62 -1.59
CA THR A 57 5.39 16.30 -0.32
C THR A 57 3.87 16.28 -0.47
N TRP A 58 3.22 15.36 0.26
CA TRP A 58 1.84 14.84 0.11
C TRP A 58 0.76 15.56 0.92
N HIS A 59 -0.45 15.73 0.37
CA HIS A 59 -1.77 15.84 1.06
C HIS A 59 -2.87 15.14 0.20
N TYR A 60 -3.74 14.31 0.79
CA TYR A 60 -4.81 13.55 0.10
C TYR A 60 -6.19 14.25 0.13
N LYS A 61 -6.94 14.22 -1.00
CA LYS A 61 -8.43 14.09 -1.07
C LYS A 61 -8.91 13.95 -2.52
N PHE A 62 -9.62 12.87 -2.84
CA PHE A 62 -10.44 12.82 -4.07
C PHE A 62 -11.72 13.65 -3.85
N ALA A 63 -11.93 14.70 -4.65
CA ALA A 63 -13.19 15.42 -4.77
C ALA A 63 -13.55 15.59 -6.26
N LEU A 64 -14.57 14.86 -6.72
CA LEU A 64 -15.14 15.04 -8.06
C LEU A 64 -15.92 16.36 -8.08
N GLN A 65 -15.35 17.41 -8.67
CA GLN A 65 -16.04 18.67 -8.92
C GLN A 65 -16.95 18.52 -10.15
N SER A 66 -18.26 18.36 -9.96
CA SER A 66 -19.20 18.63 -11.06
C SER A 66 -19.33 20.15 -11.19
N ALA A 67 -18.46 20.77 -11.99
CA ALA A 67 -18.61 22.18 -12.35
C ALA A 67 -19.80 22.32 -13.32
N ALA A 68 -21.02 22.37 -12.76
CA ALA A 68 -22.10 23.09 -13.38
C ALA A 68 -21.66 24.56 -13.41
N ARG A 69 -21.40 25.10 -14.60
CA ARG A 69 -21.15 26.53 -14.80
C ARG A 69 -22.39 27.30 -14.35
N SER A 70 -22.41 27.79 -13.11
CA SER A 70 -23.33 28.84 -12.70
C SER A 70 -22.80 30.16 -13.24
N SER A 71 -23.27 30.53 -14.43
CA SER A 71 -23.24 31.90 -14.92
C SER A 71 -24.09 32.73 -13.96
N GLU A 72 -23.46 33.54 -13.11
CA GLU A 72 -24.13 34.61 -12.40
C GLU A 72 -24.65 35.61 -13.43
N SER A 73 -25.98 35.67 -13.56
CA SER A 73 -26.71 36.74 -14.24
C SER A 73 -27.74 37.25 -13.24
N GLU A 74 -27.42 38.35 -12.58
CA GLU A 74 -28.37 39.17 -11.83
C GLU A 74 -29.41 39.74 -12.80
N ASN A 75 -30.66 39.30 -12.68
CA ASN A 75 -31.82 40.14 -12.35
C ASN A 75 -33.16 39.59 -12.89
N ASN A 76 -34.11 39.62 -11.96
CA ASN A 76 -35.54 39.88 -12.12
C ASN A 76 -36.56 38.78 -12.45
N ASP A 77 -37.58 38.85 -11.59
CA ASP A 77 -38.99 38.56 -11.77
C ASP A 77 -39.50 37.13 -11.65
N CYS A 78 -39.95 36.89 -10.41
CA CYS A 78 -40.93 35.92 -9.96
C CYS A 78 -42.03 35.64 -11.00
N LYS A 79 -41.90 34.48 -11.67
CA LYS A 79 -43.00 33.83 -12.39
C LYS A 79 -43.15 32.41 -11.84
N MET A 80 -44.37 32.10 -11.41
CA MET A 80 -44.82 30.79 -10.96
C MET A 80 -44.54 29.74 -12.05
N ALA A 81 -43.50 28.95 -11.85
CA ALA A 81 -43.12 27.87 -12.76
C ALA A 81 -43.92 26.60 -12.45
N THR A 82 -44.77 26.25 -13.41
CA THR A 82 -45.20 24.92 -13.84
C THR A 82 -44.36 23.74 -13.33
N GLN A 83 -45.07 22.68 -12.93
CA GLN A 83 -44.58 21.34 -12.60
C GLN A 83 -43.35 20.94 -13.42
N ASN A 84 -42.18 21.06 -12.79
CA ASN A 84 -40.96 20.46 -13.29
C ASN A 84 -41.16 18.94 -13.28
N ASN A 85 -41.30 18.36 -14.46
CA ASN A 85 -40.96 16.97 -14.71
C ASN A 85 -39.50 16.79 -14.30
N TYR A 86 -39.28 16.43 -13.04
CA TYR A 86 -38.02 15.88 -12.57
C TYR A 86 -37.88 14.52 -13.26
N ALA A 87 -37.44 14.55 -14.51
CA ALA A 87 -36.78 13.42 -15.13
C ALA A 87 -35.63 13.10 -14.18
N ILE A 88 -35.84 12.08 -13.34
CA ILE A 88 -34.80 11.51 -12.48
C ILE A 88 -33.66 11.23 -13.44
N LEU A 89 -32.59 12.02 -13.33
CA LEU A 89 -31.39 11.83 -14.12
C LEU A 89 -30.84 10.47 -13.68
N ILE A 90 -31.25 9.41 -14.37
CA ILE A 90 -30.78 8.06 -14.09
C ILE A 90 -29.28 8.14 -14.34
N HIS A 91 -28.50 8.05 -13.26
CA HIS A 91 -27.05 8.07 -13.35
C HIS A 91 -26.62 6.97 -14.32
N GLU A 92 -25.86 7.31 -15.37
CA GLU A 92 -25.51 6.39 -16.47
C GLU A 92 -24.89 5.07 -16.00
N GLN A 93 -24.30 5.06 -14.79
CA GLN A 93 -23.79 3.86 -14.12
C GLN A 93 -24.84 2.77 -13.96
N HIS A 94 -26.12 3.09 -13.74
CA HIS A 94 -27.19 2.09 -13.59
C HIS A 94 -27.45 1.27 -14.87
N GLN A 95 -26.99 1.75 -16.03
CA GLN A 95 -27.11 1.04 -17.30
C GLN A 95 -25.96 0.06 -17.54
N CYS A 96 -24.94 0.05 -16.67
CA CYS A 96 -23.83 -0.89 -16.78
C CYS A 96 -24.33 -2.33 -16.54
N ARG A 97 -24.19 -3.18 -17.56
CA ARG A 97 -24.57 -4.61 -17.48
C ARG A 97 -23.86 -5.35 -16.35
N LEU A 98 -22.64 -4.93 -16.00
CA LEU A 98 -21.92 -5.51 -14.86
C LEU A 98 -22.73 -5.38 -13.57
N PHE A 99 -23.44 -4.27 -13.37
CA PHE A 99 -24.23 -4.03 -12.15
C PHE A 99 -25.61 -4.70 -12.14
N SER A 100 -26.05 -5.28 -13.27
CA SER A 100 -27.20 -6.19 -13.27
C SER A 100 -26.87 -7.59 -12.73
N LEU A 101 -25.58 -7.92 -12.59
CA LEU A 101 -25.15 -9.18 -11.98
C LEU A 101 -25.26 -9.11 -10.45
N PRO A 102 -25.55 -10.23 -9.76
CA PRO A 102 -25.37 -10.36 -8.31
C PRO A 102 -23.95 -9.97 -7.87
N VAL A 103 -23.81 -9.47 -6.64
CA VAL A 103 -22.53 -8.97 -6.13
C VAL A 103 -21.46 -10.05 -6.17
N GLU A 104 -21.81 -11.29 -5.86
CA GLU A 104 -20.93 -12.44 -5.83
C GLU A 104 -20.27 -12.66 -7.21
N LEU A 105 -21.04 -12.56 -8.30
CA LEU A 105 -20.50 -12.69 -9.65
C LEU A 105 -19.58 -11.52 -10.01
N ARG A 106 -19.89 -10.30 -9.56
CA ARG A 106 -19.01 -9.14 -9.77
C ARG A 106 -17.68 -9.31 -9.05
N LEU A 107 -17.70 -9.75 -7.79
CA LEU A 107 -16.48 -10.01 -7.03
C LEU A 107 -15.63 -11.10 -7.71
N ARG A 108 -16.24 -12.18 -8.23
CA ARG A 108 -15.52 -13.20 -9.02
C ARG A 108 -14.90 -12.64 -10.30
N ILE A 109 -15.60 -11.74 -11.00
CA ILE A 109 -15.03 -11.05 -12.17
C ILE A 109 -13.83 -10.20 -11.76
N TYR A 110 -13.93 -9.45 -10.66
CA TYR A 110 -12.82 -8.66 -10.15
C TYR A 110 -11.63 -9.51 -9.74
N GLU A 111 -11.84 -10.64 -9.05
CA GLU A 111 -10.79 -11.61 -8.72
C GLU A 111 -10.02 -12.04 -9.98
N GLN A 112 -10.72 -12.38 -11.05
CA GLN A 112 -10.09 -12.83 -12.30
C GLN A 112 -9.37 -11.69 -13.04
N VAL A 113 -10.01 -10.52 -13.15
CA VAL A 113 -9.45 -9.39 -13.90
C VAL A 113 -8.25 -8.76 -13.18
N LEU A 114 -8.28 -8.71 -11.85
CA LEU A 114 -7.24 -8.11 -11.02
C LEU A 114 -6.15 -9.09 -10.62
N SER A 115 -6.29 -10.38 -10.94
CA SER A 115 -5.26 -11.38 -10.69
C SER A 115 -4.14 -11.23 -11.70
N ILE A 116 -2.94 -10.97 -11.20
CA ILE A 116 -1.75 -10.80 -12.03
C ILE A 116 -0.93 -12.09 -11.94
N GLU A 117 -0.67 -12.75 -13.06
CA GLU A 117 0.06 -14.03 -13.12
C GLU A 117 1.55 -13.89 -12.74
N SER A 118 2.05 -12.67 -12.67
CA SER A 118 3.44 -12.39 -12.27
C SER A 118 3.70 -12.86 -10.83
N PRO A 119 4.89 -13.45 -10.55
CA PRO A 119 5.22 -13.91 -9.20
C PRO A 119 5.22 -12.79 -8.15
N SER A 120 5.43 -11.55 -8.60
CA SER A 120 5.36 -10.38 -7.73
C SER A 120 5.05 -9.11 -8.51
N VAL A 121 4.18 -8.29 -7.95
CA VAL A 121 3.71 -7.00 -8.47
C VAL A 121 4.50 -5.87 -7.82
N GLN A 122 5.12 -5.03 -8.63
CA GLN A 122 5.69 -3.77 -8.15
C GLN A 122 4.69 -2.64 -8.36
N LEU A 123 4.38 -1.92 -7.28
CA LEU A 123 3.63 -0.67 -7.38
C LEU A 123 4.63 0.44 -7.67
N LYS A 124 4.55 1.02 -8.87
CA LYS A 124 5.32 2.21 -9.24
C LYS A 124 4.41 3.42 -9.26
N TRP A 125 4.95 4.52 -8.76
CA TRP A 125 4.31 5.81 -8.84
C TRP A 125 4.76 6.51 -10.13
N TYR A 126 3.81 6.99 -10.92
CA TYR A 126 4.08 7.81 -12.10
C TYR A 126 3.34 9.13 -11.99
N PRO A 127 4.03 10.27 -12.19
CA PRO A 127 3.35 11.56 -12.27
C PRO A 127 2.40 11.57 -13.48
N ALA A 128 1.24 12.23 -13.35
CA ALA A 128 0.18 12.28 -14.36
C ALA A 128 0.67 12.63 -15.77
N ASN A 129 1.75 13.42 -15.85
CA ASN A 129 2.38 13.85 -17.11
C ASN A 129 3.01 12.71 -17.92
N HIS A 130 3.17 11.51 -17.36
CA HIS A 130 3.79 10.36 -18.02
C HIS A 130 2.79 9.39 -18.68
N ARG A 131 1.48 9.65 -18.57
CA ARG A 131 0.43 8.72 -19.03
C ARG A 131 0.28 8.58 -20.55
N LYS A 132 0.83 9.49 -21.35
CA LYS A 132 0.51 9.59 -22.80
C LYS A 132 0.89 8.36 -23.63
N ASN A 133 1.80 7.51 -23.15
CA ASN A 133 2.32 6.34 -23.89
C ASN A 133 2.26 5.03 -23.09
N LEU A 134 1.59 4.99 -21.94
CA LEU A 134 1.55 3.78 -21.11
C LEU A 134 0.52 2.80 -21.67
N ARG A 135 0.88 1.51 -21.66
CA ARG A 135 -0.08 0.46 -21.98
C ARG A 135 -1.17 0.45 -20.90
N PRO A 136 -2.43 0.19 -21.26
CA PRO A 136 -3.51 0.07 -20.29
C PRO A 136 -3.15 -0.93 -19.19
N SER A 137 -3.04 -0.47 -17.94
CA SER A 137 -2.83 -1.34 -16.78
C SER A 137 -4.15 -2.00 -16.38
N VAL A 138 -4.08 -3.20 -15.79
CA VAL A 138 -5.22 -3.85 -15.13
C VAL A 138 -5.87 -2.95 -14.08
N LEU A 139 -5.10 -2.04 -13.47
CA LEU A 139 -5.61 -1.07 -12.49
C LEU A 139 -6.60 -0.05 -13.05
N LEU A 140 -6.67 0.13 -14.37
CA LEU A 140 -7.64 1.05 -14.98
C LEU A 140 -9.09 0.68 -14.64
N ILE A 141 -9.37 -0.58 -14.29
CA ILE A 141 -10.70 -0.97 -13.81
C ILE A 141 -11.07 -0.23 -12.52
N LEU A 142 -10.11 0.06 -11.64
CA LEU A 142 -10.34 0.78 -10.39
C LEU A 142 -10.66 2.27 -10.63
N GLU A 143 -10.20 2.83 -11.76
CA GLU A 143 -10.47 4.22 -12.15
C GLU A 143 -11.85 4.41 -12.80
N THR A 144 -12.55 3.32 -13.15
CA THR A 144 -13.81 3.41 -13.92
C THR A 144 -14.95 4.11 -13.19
N CYS A 145 -15.26 3.70 -11.96
CA CYS A 145 -16.29 4.32 -11.14
C CYS A 145 -16.15 3.96 -9.66
N ARG A 146 -16.76 4.79 -8.80
CA ARG A 146 -16.72 4.63 -7.33
C ARG A 146 -17.19 3.26 -6.84
N ARG A 147 -18.21 2.67 -7.49
CA ARG A 147 -18.73 1.36 -7.09
C ARG A 147 -17.73 0.25 -7.36
N ILE A 148 -17.15 0.23 -8.55
CA ILE A 148 -16.10 -0.74 -8.91
C ILE A 148 -14.89 -0.56 -8.00
N TYR A 149 -14.47 0.67 -7.77
CA TYR A 149 -13.38 0.97 -6.84
C TYR A 149 -13.62 0.34 -5.45
N ILE A 150 -14.78 0.61 -4.84
CA ILE A 150 -15.10 0.09 -3.50
C ILE A 150 -15.18 -1.45 -3.46
N GLU A 151 -15.77 -2.08 -4.48
CA GLU A 151 -15.92 -3.54 -4.53
C GLU A 151 -14.60 -4.26 -4.88
N ALA A 152 -13.77 -3.67 -5.74
CA ALA A 152 -12.63 -4.34 -6.37
C ALA A 152 -11.27 -4.00 -5.74
N GLU A 153 -11.12 -2.81 -5.13
CA GLU A 153 -9.86 -2.40 -4.49
C GLU A 153 -9.38 -3.39 -3.42
N PRO A 154 -10.20 -3.82 -2.44
CA PRO A 154 -9.75 -4.78 -1.43
C PRO A 154 -9.37 -6.13 -2.04
N ILE A 155 -10.04 -6.55 -3.11
CA ILE A 155 -9.73 -7.78 -3.84
C ILE A 155 -8.31 -7.68 -4.41
N PHE A 156 -8.00 -6.60 -5.14
CA PHE A 156 -6.67 -6.38 -5.72
C PHE A 156 -5.56 -6.54 -4.69
N TYR A 157 -5.67 -5.87 -3.54
CA TYR A 157 -4.64 -5.93 -2.49
C TYR A 157 -4.59 -7.28 -1.76
N SER A 158 -5.69 -8.05 -1.75
CA SER A 158 -5.74 -9.33 -1.04
C SER A 158 -5.21 -10.52 -1.85
N ILE A 159 -5.35 -10.50 -3.17
CA ILE A 159 -4.99 -11.63 -4.03
C ILE A 159 -3.58 -11.51 -4.60
N ASN A 160 -3.09 -10.28 -4.80
CA ASN A 160 -1.80 -10.06 -5.45
C ASN A 160 -0.64 -10.14 -4.46
N HIS A 161 0.50 -10.60 -4.97
CA HIS A 161 1.76 -10.64 -4.24
C HIS A 161 2.54 -9.36 -4.50
N PHE A 162 2.77 -8.52 -3.51
CA PHE A 162 3.50 -7.25 -3.72
C PHE A 162 5.00 -7.41 -3.53
N GLN A 163 5.81 -6.70 -4.30
CA GLN A 163 7.25 -6.58 -4.06
C GLN A 163 7.57 -5.16 -3.59
N TYR A 164 8.22 -5.05 -2.44
CA TYR A 164 8.74 -3.80 -1.90
C TYR A 164 10.24 -3.67 -2.20
N PRO A 165 10.63 -2.81 -3.16
CA PRO A 165 12.03 -2.54 -3.40
C PRO A 165 12.57 -1.58 -2.33
N VAL A 166 13.51 -2.04 -1.51
CA VAL A 166 14.19 -1.22 -0.47
C VAL A 166 15.16 -0.18 -1.09
N VAL A 167 15.27 -0.15 -2.42
CA VAL A 167 16.36 0.52 -3.15
C VAL A 167 16.15 2.03 -3.33
N THR A 168 14.99 2.60 -2.98
CA THR A 168 14.72 4.04 -3.14
C THR A 168 14.82 4.82 -1.81
N PRO A 169 16.01 5.31 -1.42
CA PRO A 169 16.22 6.12 -0.20
C PRO A 169 15.61 7.54 -0.25
N ARG A 170 14.75 7.86 -1.22
CA ARG A 170 14.39 9.24 -1.57
C ARG A 170 12.96 9.66 -1.20
N LEU A 171 12.10 8.73 -0.79
CA LEU A 171 10.83 9.10 -0.18
C LEU A 171 10.98 8.89 1.33
N ALA A 172 10.90 9.99 2.09
CA ALA A 172 11.01 9.98 3.55
C ALA A 172 9.89 9.16 4.24
N THR A 173 8.90 8.71 3.46
CA THR A 173 7.79 7.88 3.90
C THR A 173 8.00 6.44 3.42
N SER A 174 8.12 5.52 4.38
CA SER A 174 8.10 4.08 4.11
C SER A 174 6.85 3.69 3.33
N PHE A 175 6.92 2.65 2.49
CA PHE A 175 5.77 2.12 1.73
C PHE A 175 4.54 1.87 2.61
N CYS A 176 4.73 1.26 3.78
CA CYS A 176 3.64 1.02 4.72
C CYS A 176 3.01 2.29 5.30
N LYS A 177 3.67 3.46 5.20
CA LYS A 177 3.12 4.76 5.60
C LYS A 177 2.47 5.51 4.45
N ALA A 178 2.95 5.29 3.22
CA ALA A 178 2.37 5.90 2.02
C ALA A 178 1.01 5.27 1.64
N ILE A 179 0.76 4.03 2.04
CA ILE A 179 -0.47 3.31 1.69
C ILE A 179 -1.59 3.60 2.71
N ASN A 180 -2.81 3.84 2.19
CA ASN A 180 -4.02 3.99 2.99
C ASN A 180 -4.26 2.79 3.94
N PRO A 181 -4.66 3.01 5.20
CA PRO A 181 -4.94 1.93 6.16
C PRO A 181 -5.81 0.78 5.62
N ASN A 182 -6.88 1.06 4.88
CA ASN A 182 -7.77 0.04 4.34
C ASN A 182 -7.06 -0.90 3.35
N ARG A 183 -6.14 -0.35 2.54
CA ARG A 183 -5.32 -1.12 1.60
C ARG A 183 -4.29 -1.97 2.36
N ARG A 184 -3.71 -1.43 3.44
CA ARG A 184 -2.73 -2.15 4.28
C ARG A 184 -3.35 -3.40 4.91
N ASP A 185 -4.56 -3.27 5.43
CA ASP A 185 -5.28 -4.40 6.04
C ASP A 185 -5.74 -5.44 5.00
N ALA A 186 -5.75 -5.09 3.72
CA ALA A 186 -6.03 -6.01 2.63
C ALA A 186 -4.78 -6.78 2.17
N ILE A 187 -3.56 -6.25 2.37
CA ILE A 187 -2.31 -6.90 1.91
C ILE A 187 -2.04 -8.17 2.72
N ARG A 188 -2.00 -9.31 2.01
CA ARG A 188 -1.73 -10.63 2.62
C ARG A 188 -0.37 -11.21 2.27
N SER A 189 0.25 -10.77 1.17
CA SER A 189 1.48 -11.36 0.65
C SER A 189 2.46 -10.29 0.17
N LEU A 190 3.70 -10.35 0.67
CA LEU A 190 4.73 -9.36 0.40
C LEU A 190 6.12 -10.01 0.20
N THR A 191 6.85 -9.59 -0.82
CA THR A 191 8.29 -9.79 -0.98
C THR A 191 9.01 -8.51 -0.60
N ILE A 192 10.02 -8.60 0.26
CA ILE A 192 10.97 -7.52 0.51
C ILE A 192 12.34 -7.90 -0.04
N VAL A 193 13.03 -6.94 -0.67
CA VAL A 193 14.39 -7.15 -1.18
C VAL A 193 15.37 -6.41 -0.28
N ALA A 194 16.28 -7.12 0.39
CA ALA A 194 17.20 -6.51 1.34
C ALA A 194 18.68 -6.76 0.96
N SER A 195 19.49 -5.69 1.00
CA SER A 195 20.93 -5.77 0.77
C SER A 195 21.73 -6.25 1.98
N SER A 196 21.22 -6.00 3.20
CA SER A 196 21.87 -6.34 4.47
C SER A 196 20.85 -6.76 5.53
N GLY A 197 21.31 -7.37 6.61
CA GLY A 197 20.45 -7.71 7.76
C GLY A 197 19.84 -6.47 8.41
N SER A 198 20.59 -5.36 8.45
CA SER A 198 20.08 -4.08 8.99
C SER A 198 18.94 -3.51 8.16
N LYS A 199 19.05 -3.54 6.83
CA LYS A 199 17.96 -3.11 5.93
C LYS A 199 16.75 -4.03 6.03
N ALA A 200 16.97 -5.34 6.12
CA ALA A 200 15.89 -6.30 6.33
C ALA A 200 15.14 -6.01 7.64
N LEU A 201 15.87 -5.81 8.75
CA LEU A 201 15.29 -5.49 10.04
C LEU A 201 14.46 -4.20 10.02
N CYS A 202 15.00 -3.11 9.48
CA CYS A 202 14.24 -1.84 9.37
C CYS A 202 12.93 -2.04 8.60
N THR A 203 12.97 -2.76 7.49
CA THR A 203 11.76 -3.05 6.72
C THR A 203 10.78 -3.90 7.53
N ILE A 204 11.23 -4.97 8.20
CA ILE A 204 10.37 -5.84 9.02
C ILE A 204 9.65 -5.03 10.12
N GLN A 205 10.34 -4.09 10.77
CA GLN A 205 9.72 -3.23 11.78
C GLN A 205 8.56 -2.40 11.22
N GLU A 206 8.64 -1.97 9.96
CA GLU A 206 7.56 -1.25 9.27
C GLU A 206 6.40 -2.17 8.85
N LEU A 207 6.63 -3.48 8.73
CA LEU A 207 5.59 -4.45 8.38
C LEU A 207 4.59 -4.68 9.51
N THR A 208 4.88 -4.23 10.73
CA THR A 208 3.91 -4.23 11.85
C THR A 208 2.63 -3.45 11.54
N LEU A 209 2.67 -2.54 10.55
CA LEU A 209 1.50 -1.82 10.04
C LEU A 209 0.60 -2.67 9.12
N LEU A 210 1.05 -3.86 8.70
CA LEU A 210 0.31 -4.78 7.84
C LEU A 210 -0.31 -5.89 8.71
N SER A 211 -1.40 -5.55 9.41
CA SER A 211 -2.02 -6.40 10.43
C SER A 211 -2.49 -7.77 9.92
N LYS A 212 -2.73 -7.90 8.60
CA LYS A 212 -3.22 -9.11 7.92
C LYS A 212 -2.17 -9.76 7.01
N LEU A 213 -0.90 -9.43 7.16
CA LEU A 213 0.18 -10.05 6.40
C LEU A 213 0.31 -11.54 6.78
N GLN A 214 0.07 -12.43 5.81
CA GLN A 214 0.08 -13.87 5.98
C GLN A 214 1.32 -14.53 5.39
N LYS A 215 1.87 -13.96 4.31
CA LYS A 215 3.02 -14.50 3.58
C LYS A 215 4.08 -13.42 3.44
N LEU A 216 5.29 -13.70 3.92
CA LEU A 216 6.44 -12.82 3.78
C LEU A 216 7.57 -13.58 3.08
N ARG A 217 8.07 -12.99 2.00
CA ARG A 217 9.26 -13.45 1.31
C ARG A 217 10.37 -12.42 1.47
N ILE A 218 11.55 -12.86 1.91
CA ILE A 218 12.72 -12.01 2.08
C ILE A 218 13.76 -12.43 1.03
N GLU A 219 13.91 -11.62 -0.01
CA GLU A 219 14.92 -11.82 -1.04
C GLU A 219 16.19 -11.07 -0.69
N ARG A 220 17.32 -11.78 -0.62
CA ARG A 220 18.63 -11.13 -0.47
C ARG A 220 19.02 -10.51 -1.82
N GLN A 221 19.38 -9.24 -1.83
CA GLN A 221 19.73 -8.53 -3.07
C GLN A 221 21.06 -9.02 -3.68
N GLN A 222 21.99 -9.43 -2.82
CA GLN A 222 23.35 -9.79 -3.21
C GLN A 222 23.52 -11.31 -3.27
N SER A 223 24.42 -11.78 -4.14
CA SER A 223 24.86 -13.18 -4.12
C SER A 223 25.65 -13.50 -2.86
N ILE A 224 25.81 -14.79 -2.55
CA ILE A 224 26.51 -15.28 -1.36
C ILE A 224 27.91 -14.69 -1.18
N ARG A 225 28.58 -14.36 -2.30
CA ARG A 225 29.90 -13.73 -2.35
C ARG A 225 29.94 -12.39 -1.65
N TYR A 226 28.88 -11.59 -1.81
CA TYR A 226 28.87 -10.19 -1.40
C TYR A 226 28.02 -9.94 -0.14
N ILE A 227 27.16 -10.89 0.26
CA ILE A 227 26.32 -10.74 1.45
C ILE A 227 27.17 -10.47 2.71
N GLU A 228 26.80 -9.45 3.48
CA GLU A 228 27.38 -9.16 4.79
C GLU A 228 26.81 -10.10 5.88
N ILE A 229 27.29 -11.34 5.94
CA ILE A 229 26.75 -12.39 6.83
C ILE A 229 26.73 -11.95 8.30
N GLU A 230 27.77 -11.25 8.76
CA GLU A 230 27.84 -10.82 10.15
C GLU A 230 26.69 -9.88 10.53
N SER A 231 26.21 -9.05 9.59
CA SER A 231 25.02 -8.20 9.81
C SER A 231 23.77 -9.06 10.06
N TRP A 232 23.58 -10.13 9.27
CA TRP A 232 22.46 -11.05 9.44
C TRP A 232 22.57 -11.85 10.74
N VAL A 233 23.77 -12.34 11.09
CA VAL A 233 23.99 -13.13 12.31
C VAL A 233 23.68 -12.31 13.56
N VAL A 234 24.21 -11.09 13.63
CA VAL A 234 24.03 -10.22 14.80
C VAL A 234 22.56 -9.82 14.98
N LEU A 235 21.84 -9.60 13.88
CA LEU A 235 20.47 -9.10 13.92
C LEU A 235 19.41 -10.20 13.87
N ALA A 236 19.77 -11.47 13.65
CA ALA A 236 18.83 -12.57 13.50
C ALA A 236 17.84 -12.68 14.67
N LYS A 237 18.32 -12.51 15.90
CA LYS A 237 17.46 -12.54 17.11
C LYS A 237 16.46 -11.39 17.12
N GLN A 238 16.89 -10.18 16.76
CA GLN A 238 15.98 -9.03 16.69
C GLN A 238 14.95 -9.21 15.57
N MET A 239 15.39 -9.64 14.39
CA MET A 239 14.50 -9.93 13.27
C MET A 239 13.46 -10.97 13.65
N LYS A 240 13.86 -12.03 14.36
CA LYS A 240 12.94 -13.04 14.88
C LYS A 240 11.86 -12.43 15.78
N MET A 241 12.25 -11.59 16.75
CA MET A 241 11.28 -10.93 17.65
C MET A 241 10.30 -10.04 16.89
N GLU A 242 10.77 -9.28 15.89
CA GLU A 242 9.89 -8.44 15.08
C GLU A 242 8.94 -9.26 14.18
N LEU A 243 9.40 -10.41 13.67
CA LEU A 243 8.55 -11.33 12.92
C LEU A 243 7.49 -11.98 13.80
N GLU A 244 7.81 -12.28 15.07
CA GLU A 244 6.83 -12.79 16.05
C GLU A 244 5.73 -11.75 16.37
N ASN A 245 5.98 -10.46 16.16
CA ASN A 245 4.96 -9.41 16.29
C ASN A 245 3.93 -9.43 15.15
N LEU A 246 4.20 -10.14 14.05
CA LEU A 246 3.28 -10.30 12.92
C LEU A 246 2.33 -11.47 13.18
N SER A 247 1.26 -11.22 13.95
CA SER A 247 0.37 -12.26 14.49
C SER A 247 -0.34 -13.14 13.45
N GLU A 248 -0.53 -12.64 12.23
CA GLU A 248 -1.18 -13.36 11.13
C GLU A 248 -0.19 -14.03 10.17
N LEU A 249 1.13 -13.92 10.40
CA LEU A 249 2.16 -14.47 9.53
C LEU A 249 2.17 -16.01 9.61
N ARG A 250 1.92 -16.66 8.46
CA ARG A 250 1.84 -18.12 8.33
C ARG A 250 2.98 -18.71 7.52
N GLU A 251 3.47 -17.96 6.54
CA GLU A 251 4.50 -18.41 5.62
C GLU A 251 5.65 -17.41 5.60
N LEU A 252 6.86 -17.89 5.85
CA LEU A 252 8.10 -17.14 5.77
C LEU A 252 9.09 -17.85 4.85
N GLU A 253 9.39 -17.23 3.72
CA GLU A 253 10.39 -17.72 2.77
C GLU A 253 11.57 -16.76 2.76
N ILE A 254 12.80 -17.27 2.86
CA ILE A 254 14.00 -16.48 2.73
C ILE A 254 14.80 -17.03 1.57
N VAL A 255 15.08 -16.18 0.59
CA VAL A 255 15.68 -16.58 -0.68
C VAL A 255 17.04 -15.91 -0.82
N THR A 256 18.05 -16.74 -1.05
CA THR A 256 19.38 -16.29 -1.46
C THR A 256 19.53 -16.52 -2.95
N PRO A 257 19.95 -15.53 -3.74
CA PRO A 257 20.21 -15.72 -5.17
C PRO A 257 21.17 -16.89 -5.42
N GLU A 258 20.84 -17.73 -6.39
CA GLU A 258 21.63 -18.91 -6.72
C GLU A 258 23.03 -18.55 -7.20
N THR A 259 24.01 -19.39 -6.85
CA THR A 259 25.40 -19.26 -7.29
C THR A 259 25.77 -20.52 -8.06
N ILE A 260 26.17 -20.36 -9.33
CA ILE A 260 26.33 -21.47 -10.31
C ILE A 260 27.33 -22.53 -9.81
N THR A 261 28.43 -22.10 -9.18
CA THR A 261 29.46 -22.98 -8.62
C THR A 261 30.01 -22.38 -7.32
N PRO A 262 29.47 -22.76 -6.15
CA PRO A 262 29.95 -22.21 -4.90
C PRO A 262 31.38 -22.67 -4.61
N THR A 263 32.23 -21.74 -4.19
CA THR A 263 33.56 -22.10 -3.63
C THR A 263 33.38 -22.71 -2.24
N ARG A 264 34.38 -23.44 -1.71
CA ARG A 264 34.33 -23.98 -0.32
C ARG A 264 34.02 -22.91 0.74
N VAL A 265 34.52 -21.69 0.53
CA VAL A 265 34.23 -20.55 1.42
C VAL A 265 32.77 -20.11 1.28
N GLU A 266 32.23 -20.10 0.07
CA GLU A 266 30.82 -19.80 -0.19
C GLU A 266 29.89 -20.88 0.38
N GLU A 267 30.27 -22.16 0.35
CA GLU A 267 29.52 -23.25 0.99
C GLU A 267 29.41 -23.08 2.50
N ASP A 268 30.50 -22.72 3.18
CA ASP A 268 30.48 -22.44 4.62
C ASP A 268 29.60 -21.22 4.94
N ARG A 269 29.70 -20.18 4.10
CA ARG A 269 28.83 -18.99 4.16
C ARG A 269 27.36 -19.34 3.97
N MET A 270 27.03 -20.20 3.00
CA MET A 270 25.66 -20.70 2.77
C MET A 270 25.17 -21.49 3.98
N ARG A 271 26.02 -22.33 4.59
CA ARG A 271 25.67 -23.08 5.81
C ARG A 271 25.34 -22.13 6.97
N ARG A 272 26.15 -21.09 7.18
CA ARG A 272 25.89 -20.06 8.21
C ARG A 272 24.58 -19.33 7.95
N LEU A 273 24.31 -18.91 6.71
CA LEU A 273 23.02 -18.29 6.36
C LEU A 273 21.84 -19.26 6.55
N GLY A 274 22.00 -20.54 6.21
CA GLY A 274 20.96 -21.55 6.40
C GLY A 274 20.58 -21.75 7.87
N GLN A 275 21.55 -21.62 8.80
CA GLN A 275 21.26 -21.62 10.24
C GLN A 275 20.42 -20.40 10.67
N ILE A 276 20.70 -19.22 10.09
CA ILE A 276 19.91 -18.01 10.33
C ILE A 276 18.50 -18.18 9.74
N ASP A 277 18.40 -18.73 8.54
CA ASP A 277 17.12 -18.95 7.86
C ASP A 277 16.24 -19.91 8.65
N ALA A 278 16.81 -21.02 9.12
CA ALA A 278 16.12 -21.95 10.01
C ALA A 278 15.65 -21.25 11.30
N LEU A 279 16.51 -20.46 11.94
CA LEU A 279 16.16 -19.71 13.16
C LEU A 279 14.98 -18.74 12.94
N LEU A 280 14.91 -18.09 11.77
CA LEU A 280 13.83 -17.17 11.43
C LEU A 280 12.55 -17.93 11.06
N GLN A 281 12.65 -19.07 10.36
CA GLN A 281 11.50 -19.92 9.99
C GLN A 281 10.85 -20.63 11.17
N GLU A 282 11.52 -20.72 12.33
CA GLU A 282 10.88 -21.18 13.58
C GLU A 282 9.65 -20.35 13.96
N VAL A 283 9.57 -19.08 13.53
CA VAL A 283 8.43 -18.19 13.83
C VAL A 283 7.12 -18.76 13.27
N THR A 284 7.14 -19.27 12.04
CA THR A 284 5.94 -19.83 11.38
C THR A 284 5.66 -21.28 11.74
N SER A 285 6.61 -21.96 12.40
CA SER A 285 6.47 -23.36 12.81
C SER A 285 5.66 -23.54 14.09
N LYS A 286 5.42 -22.46 14.86
CA LYS A 286 4.60 -22.53 16.08
C LYS A 286 3.13 -22.71 15.68
N PRO A 287 2.48 -23.83 16.03
CA PRO A 287 1.05 -23.99 15.77
C PRO A 287 0.30 -22.89 16.52
N SER A 288 -0.51 -22.13 15.78
CA SER A 288 -1.43 -21.15 16.35
C SER A 288 -2.30 -21.84 17.39
N LEU A 289 -2.02 -21.61 18.67
CA LEU A 289 -2.81 -22.12 19.80
C LEU A 289 -4.18 -21.42 19.91
N ALA A 290 -4.52 -20.51 19.00
CA ALA A 290 -5.68 -19.62 19.09
C ALA A 290 -6.98 -20.18 18.49
N SER A 291 -7.04 -21.47 18.14
CA SER A 291 -8.24 -22.12 17.59
C SER A 291 -8.83 -23.23 18.47
N ALA A 292 -8.57 -23.21 19.78
CA ALA A 292 -9.17 -24.13 20.75
C ALA A 292 -10.27 -23.43 21.56
#